data_AF-A0A225ULP5-F1
#
_entry.id   AF-A0A225ULP5-F1
#
_cell.length_a   1.000
_cell.length_b   1.000
_cell.length_c   1.000
_cell.angle_alpha   90.00
_cell.angle_beta   90.00
_cell.angle_gamma   90.00
#
_symmetry.space_group_name_H-M   'P 1'
#
loop_
_entity.id
_entity.type
_entity.pdbx_description
1 polymer ?
#
loop_
_entity_poly.entity_id
_entity_poly.type
_entity_poly.pdbx_seq_one_letter_code
_entity_poly.pdbx_strand_id
1 'polypeptide(L)'
;MSNQSERRLLLRELMDVMAVAALEEGDDEDMVMSSSAHDADDEEEPLMPQVDDVSEILLLVMSSHYFTGRERISKSTQFIVESVLESTPTSRFRQITRMVEPHNPIFQNQSVCPQAPVWLQLAIILDRFANYGTGASLSRSQRLWGIGKGTVDDYPGGVVKALNELSPQFVKWPSAMERRKTSRRMTKSGFHGCRYNLNAQVVCDGRRRIISFLSGWPGSCPDSTIYQEKTLSKDVFKHGFFSSGGYLLADSAYPADLTYNTVVPAYKSNMKGNDIEDFNTCIAHARVLNEHTIGVLKN
;
A
#
# COMPACT_ATOMS: atom_id res chain seq x y z
N MET A 1 -13.21 17.16 29.55
CA MET A 1 -14.05 18.11 28.77
C MET A 1 -14.70 17.29 27.66
N SER A 2 -16.03 17.30 27.55
CA SER A 2 -16.76 16.42 26.63
C SER A 2 -16.43 16.78 25.16
N ASN A 3 -16.18 15.76 24.33
CA ASN A 3 -15.94 15.90 22.89
C ASN A 3 -17.27 16.14 22.12
N GLN A 4 -18.08 17.11 22.56
CA GLN A 4 -19.32 17.46 21.86
C GLN A 4 -19.07 18.72 21.02
N SER A 5 -19.43 18.64 19.73
CA SER A 5 -19.37 19.80 18.84
C SER A 5 -20.39 20.85 19.28
N GLU A 6 -20.09 22.14 19.13
CA GLU A 6 -21.03 23.25 19.40
C GLU A 6 -22.40 23.03 18.75
N ARG A 7 -22.46 22.46 17.53
CA ARG A 7 -23.71 22.06 16.87
C ARG A 7 -24.57 21.05 17.64
N ARG A 8 -23.95 20.11 18.32
CA ARG A 8 -24.66 19.10 19.10
C ARG A 8 -25.19 19.68 20.40
N LEU A 9 -24.49 20.65 20.97
CA LEU A 9 -24.96 21.39 22.13
C LEU A 9 -26.15 22.26 21.75
N LEU A 10 -26.03 23.04 20.67
CA LEU A 10 -27.12 23.89 20.19
C LEU A 10 -28.36 23.09 19.77
N LEU A 11 -28.19 21.97 19.06
CA LEU A 11 -29.32 21.09 18.73
C LEU A 11 -30.05 20.56 19.95
N ARG A 12 -29.29 20.23 21.00
CA ARG A 12 -29.87 19.75 22.25
C ARG A 12 -30.64 20.85 22.95
N GLU A 13 -30.07 22.05 23.06
CA GLU A 13 -30.73 23.21 23.67
C GLU A 13 -32.02 23.58 22.92
N LEU A 14 -32.00 23.61 21.59
CA LEU A 14 -33.20 23.89 20.79
C LEU A 14 -34.28 22.80 20.93
N MET A 15 -33.88 21.52 20.98
CA MET A 15 -34.82 20.42 21.21
C MET A 15 -35.41 20.45 22.63
N ASP A 16 -34.62 20.81 23.63
CA ASP A 16 -35.06 20.92 25.02
C ASP A 16 -36.09 22.08 25.15
N VAL A 17 -35.86 23.23 24.50
CA VAL A 17 -36.82 24.35 24.45
C VAL A 17 -38.12 23.96 23.74
N MET A 18 -38.04 23.29 22.59
CA MET A 18 -39.23 22.80 21.87
C MET A 18 -40.02 21.76 22.68
N ALA A 19 -39.33 20.92 23.45
CA ALA A 19 -39.98 19.94 24.31
C ALA A 19 -40.71 20.58 25.49
N VAL A 20 -40.16 21.65 26.07
CA VAL A 20 -40.83 22.43 27.12
C VAL A 20 -42.08 23.12 26.57
N ALA A 21 -41.97 23.80 25.42
CA ALA A 21 -43.12 24.47 24.80
C ALA A 21 -44.25 23.50 24.43
N ALA A 22 -43.91 22.31 23.92
CA ALA A 22 -44.92 21.28 23.59
C ALA A 22 -45.60 20.65 24.81
N LEU A 23 -44.97 20.73 26.00
CA LEU A 23 -45.59 20.30 27.26
C LEU A 23 -46.49 21.40 27.84
N GLU A 24 -46.12 22.67 27.67
CA GLU A 24 -46.93 23.83 28.11
C GLU A 24 -48.21 23.98 27.28
N GLU A 25 -48.19 23.71 25.96
CA GLU A 25 -49.40 23.68 25.11
C GLU A 25 -50.38 22.52 25.45
N GLY A 26 -49.93 21.52 26.25
CA GLY A 26 -50.71 20.34 26.60
C GLY A 26 -51.53 20.44 27.89
N ASP A 27 -51.30 21.46 28.71
CA ASP A 27 -51.92 21.60 30.04
C ASP A 27 -53.11 22.60 30.06
N ASP A 28 -53.43 23.24 28.94
CA ASP A 28 -54.52 24.23 28.83
C ASP A 28 -55.96 23.64 28.75
N GLU A 29 -56.13 22.31 28.73
CA GLU A 29 -57.48 21.71 28.66
C GLU A 29 -58.12 21.36 30.01
N ASP A 30 -57.43 21.51 31.16
CA ASP A 30 -57.92 20.98 32.44
C ASP A 30 -57.93 21.97 33.62
N MET A 31 -58.26 23.26 33.45
CA MET A 31 -58.69 24.08 34.62
C MET A 31 -59.45 25.38 34.33
N VAL A 32 -60.77 25.33 34.08
CA VAL A 32 -61.66 26.47 34.45
C VAL A 32 -63.07 26.02 34.85
N MET A 33 -63.34 26.01 36.16
CA MET A 33 -64.60 26.52 36.73
C MET A 33 -64.37 26.89 38.20
N SER A 34 -64.17 28.19 38.50
CA SER A 34 -64.74 28.90 39.67
C SER A 34 -64.04 30.24 39.96
N SER A 35 -64.66 31.32 39.46
CA SER A 35 -64.85 32.66 40.05
C SER A 35 -63.78 33.38 40.91
N SER A 36 -63.53 34.62 40.47
CA SER A 36 -63.61 35.89 41.22
C SER A 36 -62.31 36.68 41.49
N ALA A 37 -62.30 37.89 40.92
CA ALA A 37 -61.68 39.16 41.32
C ALA A 37 -60.41 39.17 42.20
N HIS A 38 -59.31 39.72 41.69
CA HIS A 38 -58.78 41.05 42.06
C HIS A 38 -57.40 41.33 41.45
N ASP A 39 -57.26 42.57 40.94
CA ASP A 39 -56.12 43.50 40.93
C ASP A 39 -54.68 43.06 40.59
N ALA A 40 -54.16 43.70 39.54
CA ALA A 40 -52.84 44.31 39.33
C ALA A 40 -51.57 43.61 39.89
N ASP A 41 -50.71 43.18 38.96
CA ASP A 41 -49.31 43.63 38.87
C ASP A 41 -48.77 43.28 37.47
N ASP A 42 -48.30 44.30 36.73
CA ASP A 42 -47.56 44.15 35.47
C ASP A 42 -46.15 43.62 35.81
N GLU A 43 -46.00 42.30 35.97
CA GLU A 43 -44.70 41.66 35.77
C GLU A 43 -44.51 41.45 34.27
N GLU A 44 -43.48 42.09 33.68
CA GLU A 44 -43.02 41.80 32.31
C GLU A 44 -42.69 40.31 32.21
N GLU A 45 -43.65 39.54 31.72
CA GLU A 45 -43.48 38.14 31.39
C GLU A 45 -42.31 38.03 30.38
N PRO A 46 -41.29 37.21 30.64
CA PRO A 46 -40.14 37.12 29.74
C PRO A 46 -40.65 36.73 28.36
N LEU A 47 -40.35 37.52 27.32
CA LEU A 47 -40.63 37.17 25.93
C LEU A 47 -39.96 35.82 25.63
N MET A 48 -40.69 34.74 25.84
CA MET A 48 -40.32 33.42 25.35
C MET A 48 -40.31 33.53 23.82
N PRO A 49 -39.22 33.13 23.14
CA PRO A 49 -39.20 33.08 21.68
C PRO A 49 -40.39 32.26 21.20
N GLN A 50 -41.13 32.74 20.20
CA GLN A 50 -42.29 31.99 19.73
C GLN A 50 -41.83 30.62 19.23
N VAL A 51 -42.64 29.59 19.47
CA VAL A 51 -42.33 28.19 19.10
C VAL A 51 -41.98 28.07 17.61
N ASP A 52 -42.61 28.90 16.78
CA ASP A 52 -42.33 29.02 15.35
C ASP A 52 -40.89 29.52 15.07
N ASP A 53 -40.39 30.51 15.82
CA ASP A 53 -39.03 31.05 15.67
C ASP A 53 -37.97 29.99 16.03
N VAL A 54 -38.20 29.23 17.10
CA VAL A 54 -37.30 28.15 17.54
C VAL A 54 -37.32 27.00 16.54
N SER A 55 -38.48 26.69 15.96
CA SER A 55 -38.67 25.67 14.92
C SER A 55 -37.93 26.02 13.64
N GLU A 56 -37.99 27.27 13.18
CA GLU A 56 -37.25 27.74 12.01
C GLU A 56 -35.73 27.64 12.22
N ILE A 57 -35.24 28.05 13.38
CA ILE A 57 -33.82 27.95 13.74
C ILE A 57 -33.40 26.46 13.78
N LEU A 58 -34.22 25.59 14.37
CA LEU A 58 -33.94 24.15 14.42
C LEU A 58 -33.83 23.55 13.01
N LEU A 59 -34.73 23.90 12.09
CA LEU A 59 -34.69 23.48 10.69
C LEU A 59 -33.42 23.98 9.98
N LEU A 60 -33.00 25.23 10.24
CA LEU A 60 -31.78 25.80 9.69
C LEU A 60 -30.52 25.06 10.18
N VAL A 61 -30.47 24.74 11.47
CA VAL A 61 -29.35 24.00 12.09
C VAL A 61 -29.34 22.52 11.65
N MET A 62 -30.51 21.92 11.45
CA MET A 62 -30.65 20.55 10.94
C MET A 62 -30.25 20.44 9.47
N SER A 63 -30.60 21.42 8.64
CA SER A 63 -30.22 21.47 7.22
C SER A 63 -28.75 21.82 6.99
N SER A 64 -28.08 22.40 7.98
CA SER A 64 -26.66 22.80 7.90
C SER A 64 -25.75 21.84 8.67
N HIS A 65 -24.77 21.25 7.99
CA HIS A 65 -23.81 20.35 8.63
C HIS A 65 -22.71 21.10 9.44
N TYR A 66 -22.46 22.38 9.14
CA TYR A 66 -21.46 23.24 9.77
C TYR A 66 -21.96 24.69 9.88
N PHE A 67 -21.64 25.39 10.97
CA PHE A 67 -22.05 26.79 11.19
C PHE A 67 -21.16 27.84 10.53
N THR A 68 -19.92 27.47 10.22
CA THR A 68 -18.96 28.33 9.55
C THR A 68 -18.55 27.72 8.22
N GLY A 69 -18.30 28.58 7.23
CA GLY A 69 -17.69 28.16 5.98
C GLY A 69 -16.33 27.52 6.27
N ARG A 70 -16.17 26.24 5.96
CA ARG A 70 -14.87 25.58 6.12
C ARG A 70 -13.91 26.12 5.07
N GLU A 71 -12.87 26.82 5.52
CA GLU A 71 -11.73 27.09 4.65
C GLU A 71 -10.96 25.80 4.37
N ARG A 72 -10.69 25.56 3.09
CA ARG A 72 -9.97 24.38 2.66
C ARG A 72 -8.48 24.62 2.88
N ILE A 73 -7.89 23.95 3.87
CA ILE A 73 -6.43 23.96 4.04
C ILE A 73 -5.80 23.35 2.79
N SER A 74 -4.89 24.11 2.15
CA SER A 74 -4.11 23.62 1.01
C SER A 74 -3.32 22.38 1.41
N LYS A 75 -3.53 21.27 0.72
CA LYS A 75 -2.78 20.03 0.96
C LYS A 75 -1.44 20.13 0.24
N SER A 76 -0.35 19.78 0.92
CA SER A 76 1.04 19.84 0.42
C SER A 76 1.38 18.82 -0.68
N THR A 77 0.37 18.32 -1.40
CA THR A 77 0.55 17.30 -2.45
C THR A 77 1.48 17.76 -3.57
N GLN A 78 1.66 19.07 -3.78
CA GLN A 78 2.55 19.66 -4.77
C GLN A 78 4.01 19.17 -4.65
N PHE A 79 4.58 19.22 -3.44
CA PHE A 79 5.94 18.76 -3.17
C PHE A 79 6.13 17.27 -3.48
N ILE A 80 5.09 16.48 -3.22
CA ILE A 80 5.09 15.04 -3.48
C ILE A 80 5.00 14.77 -4.97
N VAL A 81 4.20 15.54 -5.72
CA VAL A 81 4.10 15.45 -7.18
C VAL A 81 5.48 15.69 -7.80
N GLU A 82 6.15 16.77 -7.41
CA GLU A 82 7.48 17.13 -7.90
C GLU A 82 8.50 16.04 -7.55
N SER A 83 8.54 15.60 -6.28
CA SER A 83 9.49 14.58 -5.82
C SER A 83 9.27 13.19 -6.46
N VAL A 84 8.02 12.76 -6.62
CA VAL A 84 7.67 11.40 -7.08
C VAL A 84 7.59 11.32 -8.61
N LEU A 85 7.00 12.32 -9.27
CA LEU A 85 6.78 12.27 -10.73
C LEU A 85 7.96 12.82 -11.52
N GLU A 86 8.71 13.83 -11.06
CA GLU A 86 9.84 14.38 -11.81
C GLU A 86 11.08 13.48 -11.73
N SER A 87 11.28 12.78 -10.61
CA SER A 87 12.38 11.82 -10.46
C SER A 87 12.20 10.54 -11.29
N THR A 88 11.01 10.30 -11.89
CA THR A 88 10.76 9.10 -12.70
C THR A 88 9.97 9.35 -14.00
N PRO A 89 10.62 9.89 -15.05
CA PRO A 89 9.96 10.23 -16.31
C PRO A 89 9.43 9.02 -17.12
N THR A 90 10.00 7.82 -16.88
CA THR A 90 9.77 6.61 -17.70
C THR A 90 9.56 5.35 -16.85
N SER A 91 9.09 5.49 -15.60
CA SER A 91 8.96 4.37 -14.68
C SER A 91 7.81 3.42 -15.06
N ARG A 92 7.99 2.13 -14.75
CA ARG A 92 6.91 1.11 -14.74
C ARG A 92 5.67 1.60 -13.99
N PHE A 93 5.86 2.45 -12.99
CA PHE A 93 4.79 3.11 -12.25
C PHE A 93 3.84 3.90 -13.16
N ARG A 94 4.35 4.76 -14.06
CA ARG A 94 3.52 5.48 -15.04
C ARG A 94 2.81 4.54 -16.00
N GLN A 95 3.45 3.44 -16.39
CA GLN A 95 2.82 2.42 -17.24
C GLN A 95 1.65 1.75 -16.52
N ILE A 96 1.83 1.33 -15.27
CA ILE A 96 0.76 0.77 -14.43
C ILE A 96 -0.37 1.79 -14.24
N THR A 97 -0.02 3.06 -14.01
CA THR A 97 -1.01 4.14 -13.90
C THR A 97 -1.89 4.20 -15.14
N ARG A 98 -1.28 4.24 -16.34
CA ARG A 98 -1.98 4.25 -17.63
C ARG A 98 -2.78 2.98 -17.93
N MET A 99 -2.44 1.85 -17.32
CA MET A 99 -3.18 0.59 -17.46
C MET A 99 -4.41 0.54 -16.56
N VAL A 100 -4.32 1.18 -15.39
CA VAL A 100 -5.36 1.22 -14.35
C VAL A 100 -6.35 2.37 -14.56
N GLU A 101 -5.88 3.48 -15.13
CA GLU A 101 -6.60 4.75 -15.30
C GLU A 101 -7.77 4.74 -16.31
N PRO A 102 -7.75 4.03 -17.46
CA PRO A 102 -8.81 4.20 -18.45
C PRO A 102 -10.15 3.64 -17.96
N HIS A 103 -11.11 4.55 -17.72
CA HIS A 103 -12.55 4.26 -17.59
C HIS A 103 -12.93 3.34 -16.43
N ASN A 104 -12.07 3.15 -15.43
CA ASN A 104 -12.44 2.38 -14.25
C ASN A 104 -13.34 3.23 -13.33
N PRO A 105 -14.61 2.84 -13.09
CA PRO A 105 -15.54 3.60 -12.25
C PRO A 105 -15.04 3.82 -10.82
N ILE A 106 -14.11 2.99 -10.34
CA ILE A 106 -13.52 3.09 -9.00
C ILE A 106 -12.76 4.41 -8.82
N PHE A 107 -12.14 4.94 -9.89
CA PHE A 107 -11.43 6.22 -9.86
C PHE A 107 -12.29 7.39 -10.32
N GLN A 108 -13.61 7.23 -10.34
CA GLN A 108 -14.55 8.28 -10.62
C GLN A 108 -15.46 8.48 -9.40
N ASN A 109 -15.81 9.73 -9.11
CA ASN A 109 -16.80 10.03 -8.09
C ASN A 109 -17.83 11.01 -8.66
N GLN A 110 -19.05 11.00 -8.10
CA GLN A 110 -20.11 11.95 -8.43
C GLN A 110 -20.19 13.07 -7.38
N SER A 111 -19.06 13.40 -6.75
CA SER A 111 -18.98 14.40 -5.70
C SER A 111 -18.62 15.78 -6.25
N VAL A 112 -18.99 16.82 -5.51
CA VAL A 112 -18.49 18.19 -5.72
C VAL A 112 -16.96 18.26 -5.50
N CYS A 113 -16.41 17.33 -4.71
CA CYS A 113 -14.96 17.23 -4.50
C CYS A 113 -14.32 16.37 -5.60
N PRO A 114 -13.34 16.91 -6.36
CA PRO A 114 -12.67 16.14 -7.41
C PRO A 114 -11.98 14.91 -6.80
N GLN A 115 -12.12 13.77 -7.48
CA GLN A 115 -11.41 12.55 -7.12
C GLN A 115 -9.90 12.79 -7.16
N ALA A 116 -9.16 12.21 -6.21
CA ALA A 116 -7.71 12.24 -6.26
C ALA A 116 -7.18 11.50 -7.50
N PRO A 117 -6.06 11.96 -8.08
CA PRO A 117 -5.50 11.36 -9.27
C PRO A 117 -5.05 9.91 -9.01
N VAL A 118 -5.19 9.05 -10.02
CA VAL A 118 -4.93 7.59 -9.91
C VAL A 118 -3.49 7.30 -9.44
N TRP A 119 -2.52 8.08 -9.92
CA TRP A 119 -1.12 7.93 -9.51
C TRP A 119 -0.94 8.14 -8.00
N LEU A 120 -1.69 9.05 -7.38
CA LEU A 120 -1.58 9.30 -5.93
C LEU A 120 -2.11 8.11 -5.15
N GLN A 121 -3.25 7.55 -5.58
CA GLN A 121 -3.83 6.35 -4.97
C GLN A 121 -2.87 5.15 -5.11
N LEU A 122 -2.24 5.00 -6.29
CA LEU A 122 -1.21 3.97 -6.55
C LEU A 122 0.05 4.16 -5.70
N ALA A 123 0.51 5.40 -5.50
CA ALA A 123 1.68 5.67 -4.68
C ALA A 123 1.42 5.32 -3.20
N ILE A 124 0.21 5.63 -2.70
CA ILE A 124 -0.21 5.33 -1.34
C ILE A 124 -0.28 3.82 -1.09
N ILE A 125 -0.86 3.04 -2.00
CA ILE A 125 -0.91 1.58 -1.83
C ILE A 125 0.50 0.95 -1.87
N LEU A 126 1.39 1.43 -2.73
CA LEU A 126 2.78 0.96 -2.76
C LEU A 126 3.52 1.30 -1.48
N ASP A 127 3.37 2.51 -0.95
CA ASP A 127 3.90 2.89 0.36
C ASP A 127 3.34 1.99 1.47
N ARG A 128 2.05 1.65 1.43
CA ARG A 128 1.43 0.76 2.42
C ARG A 128 1.92 -0.68 2.32
N PHE A 129 2.12 -1.22 1.11
CA PHE A 129 2.56 -2.60 0.89
C PHE A 129 4.07 -2.78 1.05
N ALA A 130 4.87 -1.74 0.81
CA ALA A 130 6.31 -1.80 0.94
C ALA A 130 6.79 -1.73 2.41
N ASN A 131 5.92 -1.41 3.35
CA ASN A 131 6.28 -1.23 4.76
C ASN A 131 5.53 -2.23 5.65
N TYR A 132 6.22 -2.80 6.64
CA TYR A 132 5.65 -3.72 7.64
C TYR A 132 5.82 -3.16 9.06
N GLY A 133 5.02 -3.64 10.01
CA GLY A 133 5.11 -3.23 11.42
C GLY A 133 4.75 -1.76 11.63
N THR A 134 5.54 -1.04 12.43
CA THR A 134 5.34 0.40 12.71
C THR A 134 5.48 1.28 11.46
N GLY A 135 6.19 0.80 10.43
CA GLY A 135 6.28 1.43 9.11
C GLY A 135 4.96 1.39 8.31
N ALA A 136 4.05 0.48 8.64
CA ALA A 136 2.72 0.39 8.00
C ALA A 136 1.64 1.21 8.73
N SER A 137 2.02 2.01 9.73
CA SER A 137 1.05 2.74 10.55
C SER A 137 0.25 3.76 9.72
N LEU A 138 -1.08 3.76 9.92
CA LEU A 138 -2.01 4.71 9.27
C LEU A 138 -1.54 6.16 9.49
N SER A 139 -1.12 6.49 10.71
CA SER A 139 -0.63 7.81 11.09
C SER A 139 0.62 8.24 10.31
N ARG A 140 1.46 7.30 9.85
CA ARG A 140 2.60 7.63 8.99
C ARG A 140 2.13 8.03 7.60
N SER A 141 1.32 7.21 6.94
CA SER A 141 0.82 7.50 5.59
C SER A 141 -0.06 8.76 5.55
N GLN A 142 -0.83 9.05 6.60
CA GLN A 142 -1.57 10.33 6.72
C GLN A 142 -0.64 11.55 6.69
N ARG A 143 0.45 11.50 7.47
CA ARG A 143 1.42 12.59 7.56
C ARG A 143 2.25 12.71 6.29
N LEU A 144 2.68 11.58 5.74
CA LEU A 144 3.51 11.54 4.54
C LEU A 144 2.76 12.04 3.31
N TRP A 145 1.50 11.63 3.13
CA TRP A 145 0.70 11.94 1.93
C TRP A 145 -0.30 13.09 2.12
N GLY A 146 -0.43 13.63 3.34
CA GLY A 146 -1.36 14.73 3.64
C GLY A 146 -2.84 14.35 3.47
N ILE A 147 -3.20 13.11 3.80
CA ILE A 147 -4.55 12.54 3.56
C ILE A 147 -5.30 12.25 4.87
N GLY A 148 -6.64 12.29 4.78
CA GLY A 148 -7.53 12.00 5.91
C GLY A 148 -7.58 10.52 6.25
N LYS A 149 -7.98 10.17 7.48
CA LYS A 149 -7.98 8.77 7.96
C LYS A 149 -8.76 7.82 7.05
N GLY A 150 -10.00 8.17 6.69
CA GLY A 150 -10.83 7.34 5.79
C GLY A 150 -10.19 7.17 4.41
N THR A 151 -9.59 8.23 3.88
CA THR A 151 -8.89 8.22 2.58
C THR A 151 -7.73 7.23 2.51
N VAL A 152 -7.03 7.01 3.63
CA VAL A 152 -5.92 6.04 3.71
C VAL A 152 -6.41 4.62 3.47
N ASP A 153 -7.66 4.31 3.85
CA ASP A 153 -8.25 2.99 3.70
C ASP A 153 -9.03 2.82 2.40
N ASP A 154 -9.71 3.88 1.94
CA ASP A 154 -10.49 3.87 0.70
C ASP A 154 -9.62 3.67 -0.55
N TYR A 155 -8.48 4.37 -0.65
CA TYR A 155 -7.63 4.34 -1.85
C TYR A 155 -7.00 2.95 -2.10
N PRO A 156 -6.39 2.28 -1.12
CA PRO A 156 -5.90 0.92 -1.32
C PRO A 156 -7.01 -0.05 -1.72
N GLY A 157 -8.20 0.06 -1.10
CA GLY A 157 -9.34 -0.80 -1.44
C GLY A 157 -9.76 -0.65 -2.91
N GLY A 158 -9.86 0.59 -3.39
CA GLY A 158 -10.14 0.89 -4.79
C GLY A 158 -9.08 0.34 -5.74
N VAL A 159 -7.80 0.58 -5.45
CA VAL A 159 -6.70 0.11 -6.31
C VAL A 159 -6.63 -1.42 -6.35
N VAL A 160 -6.79 -2.13 -5.23
CA VAL A 160 -6.82 -3.60 -5.22
C VAL A 160 -7.94 -4.13 -6.10
N LYS A 161 -9.13 -3.53 -6.05
CA LYS A 161 -10.25 -3.94 -6.90
C LYS A 161 -9.95 -3.71 -8.38
N ALA A 162 -9.38 -2.56 -8.75
CA ALA A 162 -8.99 -2.28 -10.12
C ALA A 162 -7.90 -3.26 -10.63
N LEU A 163 -6.92 -3.61 -9.79
CA LEU A 163 -5.90 -4.59 -10.12
C LEU A 163 -6.49 -6.01 -10.28
N ASN A 164 -7.47 -6.37 -9.46
CA ASN A 164 -8.18 -7.65 -9.58
C ASN A 164 -8.98 -7.73 -10.88
N GLU A 165 -9.59 -6.63 -11.34
CA GLU A 165 -10.28 -6.57 -12.64
C GLU A 165 -9.31 -6.72 -13.83
N LEU A 166 -8.08 -6.21 -13.70
CA LEU A 166 -7.03 -6.36 -14.71
C LEU A 166 -6.33 -7.73 -14.66
N SER A 167 -6.30 -8.38 -13.50
CA SER A 167 -5.57 -9.62 -13.24
C SER A 167 -5.79 -10.70 -14.32
N PRO A 168 -7.02 -10.99 -14.80
CA PRO A 168 -7.25 -12.01 -15.83
C PRO A 168 -6.53 -11.77 -17.17
N GLN A 169 -6.15 -10.52 -17.47
CA GLN A 169 -5.41 -10.19 -18.70
C GLN A 169 -3.94 -10.63 -18.63
N PHE A 170 -3.36 -10.60 -17.42
CA PHE A 170 -1.93 -10.82 -17.18
C PHE A 170 -1.65 -12.18 -16.52
N VAL A 171 -2.52 -12.61 -15.61
CA VAL A 171 -2.45 -13.86 -14.86
C VAL A 171 -3.42 -14.85 -15.48
N LYS A 172 -3.03 -15.44 -16.60
CA LYS A 172 -3.82 -16.45 -17.30
C LYS A 172 -3.03 -17.71 -17.57
N TRP A 173 -3.74 -18.83 -17.61
CA TRP A 173 -3.15 -20.07 -18.10
C TRP A 173 -2.82 -19.93 -19.60
N PRO A 174 -1.59 -20.26 -20.03
CA PRO A 174 -1.20 -20.08 -21.42
C PRO A 174 -2.02 -20.96 -22.37
N SER A 175 -2.38 -20.40 -23.52
CA SER A 175 -3.11 -21.09 -24.59
C SER A 175 -2.31 -22.26 -25.18
N ALA A 176 -2.98 -23.18 -25.87
CA ALA A 176 -2.31 -24.32 -26.52
C ALA A 176 -1.17 -23.89 -27.47
N MET A 177 -1.32 -22.74 -28.14
CA MET A 177 -0.31 -22.17 -29.01
C MET A 177 0.89 -21.60 -28.23
N GLU A 178 0.64 -20.82 -27.17
CA GLU A 178 1.70 -20.28 -26.30
C GLU A 178 2.48 -21.42 -25.63
N ARG A 179 1.78 -22.46 -25.16
CA ARG A 179 2.40 -23.68 -24.62
C ARG A 179 3.32 -24.36 -25.63
N ARG A 180 2.90 -24.50 -26.88
CA ARG A 180 3.73 -25.07 -27.95
C ARG A 180 4.95 -24.20 -28.23
N LYS A 181 4.80 -22.88 -28.25
CA LYS A 181 5.92 -21.93 -28.46
C LYS A 181 6.95 -22.02 -27.33
N THR A 182 6.49 -22.04 -26.08
CA THR A 182 7.37 -22.23 -24.90
C THR A 182 8.02 -23.60 -24.93
N SER A 183 7.26 -24.66 -25.19
CA SER A 183 7.81 -26.03 -25.31
C SER A 183 8.89 -26.12 -26.38
N ARG A 184 8.70 -25.52 -27.56
CA ARG A 184 9.71 -25.51 -28.63
C ARG A 184 10.98 -24.79 -28.20
N ARG A 185 10.86 -23.65 -27.49
CA ARG A 185 12.02 -22.93 -26.94
C ARG A 185 12.77 -23.80 -25.92
N MET A 186 12.05 -24.44 -25.00
CA MET A 186 12.65 -25.32 -24.00
C MET A 186 13.32 -26.54 -24.62
N THR A 187 12.69 -27.17 -25.62
CA THR A 187 13.28 -28.29 -26.37
C THR A 187 14.56 -27.90 -27.10
N LYS A 188 14.62 -26.72 -27.71
CA LYS A 188 15.87 -26.21 -28.33
C LYS A 188 17.03 -26.08 -27.34
N SER A 189 16.72 -25.86 -26.06
CA SER A 189 17.69 -25.80 -24.98
C SER A 189 17.95 -27.17 -24.31
N GLY A 190 17.42 -28.27 -24.86
CA GLY A 190 17.61 -29.64 -24.35
C GLY A 190 16.51 -30.13 -23.41
N PHE A 191 15.54 -29.29 -23.05
CA PHE A 191 14.53 -29.58 -22.02
C PHE A 191 13.21 -30.04 -22.62
N HIS A 192 13.14 -31.32 -22.93
CA HIS A 192 11.94 -31.97 -23.47
C HIS A 192 10.84 -32.03 -22.40
N GLY A 193 9.60 -31.70 -22.77
CA GLY A 193 8.45 -31.77 -21.87
C GLY A 193 8.31 -30.62 -20.86
N CYS A 194 9.33 -29.78 -20.66
CA CYS A 194 9.26 -28.61 -19.78
C CYS A 194 8.47 -27.46 -20.42
N ARG A 195 7.41 -26.98 -19.76
CA ARG A 195 6.46 -26.01 -20.34
C ARG A 195 6.20 -24.76 -19.49
N TYR A 196 6.41 -24.85 -18.19
CA TYR A 196 6.14 -23.80 -17.22
C TYR A 196 7.27 -23.84 -16.20
N ASN A 197 7.76 -22.66 -15.80
CA ASN A 197 8.89 -22.40 -14.89
C ASN A 197 10.14 -21.89 -15.61
N LEU A 198 10.63 -20.76 -15.13
CA LEU A 198 11.90 -20.14 -15.49
C LEU A 198 12.76 -20.08 -14.24
N ASN A 199 14.03 -20.44 -14.39
CA ASN A 199 15.07 -20.26 -13.38
C ASN A 199 15.94 -19.06 -13.76
N ALA A 200 16.40 -18.33 -12.75
CA ALA A 200 17.33 -17.24 -12.88
C ALA A 200 18.39 -17.32 -11.77
N GLN A 201 19.65 -17.25 -12.17
CA GLN A 201 20.78 -17.23 -11.27
C GLN A 201 21.30 -15.80 -11.08
N VAL A 202 21.26 -15.35 -9.84
CA VAL A 202 21.70 -14.02 -9.41
C VAL A 202 22.95 -14.15 -8.54
N VAL A 203 23.96 -13.32 -8.79
CA VAL A 203 25.10 -13.12 -7.89
C VAL A 203 25.04 -11.69 -7.40
N CYS A 204 25.07 -11.53 -6.08
CA CYS A 204 25.04 -10.25 -5.41
C CYS A 204 26.35 -10.05 -4.63
N ASP A 205 26.77 -8.79 -4.50
CA ASP A 205 27.83 -8.43 -3.56
C ASP A 205 27.28 -8.13 -2.15
N GLY A 206 28.18 -7.92 -1.18
CA GLY A 206 27.81 -7.60 0.20
C GLY A 206 27.01 -6.30 0.38
N ARG A 207 26.90 -5.47 -0.66
CA ARG A 207 26.10 -4.22 -0.68
C ARG A 207 24.75 -4.42 -1.38
N ARG A 208 24.32 -5.67 -1.61
CA ARG A 208 23.06 -6.02 -2.28
C ARG A 208 22.99 -5.56 -3.74
N ARG A 209 24.15 -5.32 -4.39
CA ARG A 209 24.20 -4.99 -5.82
C ARG A 209 24.25 -6.28 -6.62
N ILE A 210 23.40 -6.40 -7.64
CA ILE A 210 23.46 -7.53 -8.58
C ILE A 210 24.67 -7.32 -9.49
N ILE A 211 25.65 -8.20 -9.39
CA ILE A 211 26.90 -8.15 -10.16
C ILE A 211 26.94 -9.19 -11.28
N SER A 212 26.05 -10.20 -11.25
CA SER A 212 25.85 -11.12 -12.37
C SER A 212 24.42 -11.67 -12.37
N PHE A 213 23.79 -11.70 -13.54
CA PHE A 213 22.44 -12.21 -13.74
C PHE A 213 22.39 -13.10 -14.98
N LEU A 214 21.86 -14.31 -14.86
CA LEU A 214 21.58 -15.19 -15.99
C LEU A 214 20.18 -15.77 -15.81
N SER A 215 19.34 -15.65 -16.83
CA SER A 215 17.97 -16.20 -16.83
C SER A 215 17.67 -16.86 -18.17
N GLY A 216 16.51 -17.49 -18.28
CA GLY A 216 16.08 -18.17 -19.52
C GLY A 216 16.25 -19.69 -19.49
N TRP A 217 16.71 -20.23 -18.36
CA TRP A 217 16.72 -21.66 -18.11
C TRP A 217 15.36 -22.11 -17.58
N PRO A 218 14.89 -23.33 -17.90
CA PRO A 218 13.69 -23.85 -17.29
C PRO A 218 13.85 -24.09 -15.79
N GLY A 219 12.75 -24.00 -15.03
CA GLY A 219 12.74 -24.19 -13.57
C GLY A 219 13.18 -25.58 -13.09
N SER A 220 13.18 -26.57 -13.99
CA SER A 220 13.70 -27.92 -13.71
C SER A 220 15.24 -27.98 -13.72
N CYS A 221 15.93 -26.92 -14.16
CA CYS A 221 17.39 -26.90 -14.20
C CYS A 221 17.95 -26.62 -12.81
N PRO A 222 18.88 -27.46 -12.30
CA PRO A 222 19.61 -27.16 -11.09
C PRO A 222 20.43 -25.88 -11.24
N ASP A 223 20.49 -25.07 -10.18
CA ASP A 223 21.23 -23.80 -10.21
C ASP A 223 22.73 -24.00 -10.48
N SER A 224 23.29 -25.13 -10.04
CA SER A 224 24.68 -25.51 -10.32
C SER A 224 24.96 -25.70 -11.82
N THR A 225 24.00 -26.22 -12.58
CA THR A 225 24.10 -26.33 -14.05
C THR A 225 24.06 -24.95 -14.69
N ILE A 226 23.17 -24.07 -14.22
CA ILE A 226 23.09 -22.69 -14.73
C ILE A 226 24.39 -21.93 -14.44
N TYR A 227 25.01 -22.20 -13.27
CA TYR A 227 26.31 -21.63 -12.91
C TYR A 227 27.41 -21.99 -13.91
N GLN A 228 27.50 -23.27 -14.28
CA GLN A 228 28.51 -23.77 -15.21
C GLN A 228 28.42 -23.11 -16.60
N GLU A 229 27.27 -22.54 -16.95
CA GLU A 229 27.06 -21.82 -18.21
C GLU A 229 27.39 -20.33 -18.14
N LYS A 230 27.55 -19.75 -16.94
CA LYS A 230 27.97 -18.35 -16.80
C LYS A 230 29.41 -18.15 -17.26
N THR A 231 29.68 -16.99 -17.84
CA THR A 231 31.05 -16.57 -18.20
C THR A 231 32.01 -16.62 -17.00
N LEU A 232 31.53 -16.22 -15.81
CA LEU A 232 32.35 -16.19 -14.59
C LEU A 232 32.71 -17.58 -14.03
N SER A 233 32.06 -18.65 -14.48
CA SER A 233 32.45 -20.01 -14.09
C SER A 233 33.49 -20.62 -15.03
N LYS A 234 33.69 -20.04 -16.23
CA LYS A 234 34.67 -20.53 -17.20
C LYS A 234 36.06 -20.03 -16.84
N ASP A 235 37.00 -20.95 -16.71
CA ASP A 235 38.37 -20.67 -16.24
C ASP A 235 39.06 -19.52 -16.99
N VAL A 236 38.90 -19.46 -18.32
CA VAL A 236 39.48 -18.43 -19.19
C VAL A 236 39.12 -17.00 -18.75
N PHE A 237 37.94 -16.81 -18.15
CA PHE A 237 37.44 -15.49 -17.78
C PHE A 237 37.52 -15.20 -16.27
N LYS A 238 37.90 -16.17 -15.43
CA LYS A 238 37.91 -16.00 -13.95
C LYS A 238 38.80 -14.84 -13.49
N HIS A 239 39.97 -14.67 -14.11
CA HIS A 239 40.90 -13.57 -13.78
C HIS A 239 40.32 -12.17 -14.03
N GLY A 240 39.29 -12.04 -14.88
CA GLY A 240 38.59 -10.77 -15.10
C GLY A 240 37.50 -10.47 -14.07
N PHE A 241 37.07 -11.46 -13.28
CA PHE A 241 35.98 -11.34 -12.30
C PHE A 241 36.46 -11.46 -10.84
N PHE A 242 37.53 -12.20 -10.60
CA PHE A 242 38.05 -12.48 -9.26
C PHE A 242 39.46 -11.91 -9.10
N SER A 243 39.63 -11.01 -8.13
CA SER A 243 40.95 -10.61 -7.63
C SER A 243 41.60 -11.77 -6.85
N SER A 244 42.90 -11.68 -6.58
CA SER A 244 43.59 -12.67 -5.72
C SER A 244 42.83 -12.89 -4.41
N GLY A 245 42.48 -14.16 -4.13
CA GLY A 245 41.71 -14.55 -2.94
C GLY A 245 40.21 -14.27 -2.99
N GLY A 246 39.67 -13.74 -4.10
CA GLY A 246 38.24 -13.50 -4.27
C GLY A 246 37.46 -14.77 -4.61
N TYR A 247 36.30 -14.97 -3.99
CA TYR A 247 35.44 -16.14 -4.22
C TYR A 247 33.95 -15.82 -4.04
N LEU A 248 33.09 -16.65 -4.63
CA LEU A 248 31.65 -16.65 -4.41
C LEU A 248 31.28 -17.64 -3.32
N LEU A 249 30.39 -17.22 -2.43
CA LEU A 249 29.66 -18.11 -1.54
C LEU A 249 28.45 -18.67 -2.30
N ALA A 250 28.31 -19.99 -2.28
CA ALA A 250 27.22 -20.68 -2.97
C ALA A 250 26.52 -21.68 -2.05
N ASP A 251 25.34 -22.13 -2.46
CA ASP A 251 24.64 -23.18 -1.72
C ASP A 251 25.37 -24.53 -1.81
N SER A 252 25.07 -25.45 -0.90
CA SER A 252 25.67 -26.78 -0.83
C SER A 252 25.50 -27.58 -2.12
N ALA A 253 24.47 -27.30 -2.94
CA ALA A 253 24.25 -27.95 -4.23
C ALA A 253 25.30 -27.59 -5.30
N TYR A 254 26.09 -26.52 -5.09
CA TYR A 254 27.12 -26.10 -6.03
C TYR A 254 28.40 -26.93 -5.88
N PRO A 255 29.16 -27.16 -6.96
CA PRO A 255 30.47 -27.76 -6.87
C PRO A 255 31.47 -26.75 -6.30
N ALA A 256 32.38 -27.22 -5.44
CA ALA A 256 33.52 -26.42 -5.01
C ALA A 256 34.52 -26.28 -6.17
N ASP A 257 35.05 -25.09 -6.38
CA ASP A 257 36.12 -24.86 -7.35
C ASP A 257 37.48 -25.12 -6.69
N LEU A 258 38.00 -26.35 -6.83
CA LEU A 258 39.26 -26.73 -6.20
C LEU A 258 40.49 -26.15 -6.90
N THR A 259 40.35 -25.68 -8.15
CA THR A 259 41.47 -25.23 -8.98
C THR A 259 41.82 -23.77 -8.72
N TYR A 260 40.80 -22.91 -8.71
CA TYR A 260 40.99 -21.45 -8.52
C TYR A 260 40.39 -20.93 -7.22
N ASN A 261 39.71 -21.80 -6.45
CA ASN A 261 39.03 -21.43 -5.20
C ASN A 261 38.01 -20.29 -5.36
N THR A 262 37.40 -20.13 -6.54
CA THR A 262 36.47 -19.02 -6.82
C THR A 262 35.01 -19.30 -6.44
N VAL A 263 34.69 -20.53 -6.02
CA VAL A 263 33.36 -20.92 -5.53
C VAL A 263 33.51 -21.82 -4.31
N VAL A 264 32.95 -21.36 -3.20
CA VAL A 264 32.95 -22.08 -1.93
C VAL A 264 31.49 -22.40 -1.54
N PRO A 265 31.08 -23.68 -1.61
CA PRO A 265 29.73 -24.08 -1.25
C PRO A 265 29.55 -24.20 0.26
N ALA A 266 28.36 -23.85 0.75
CA ALA A 266 27.96 -24.06 2.13
C ALA A 266 28.04 -25.54 2.53
N TYR A 267 28.47 -25.83 3.77
CA TYR A 267 28.50 -27.17 4.35
C TYR A 267 29.33 -28.22 3.59
N LYS A 268 30.07 -27.82 2.55
CA LYS A 268 31.04 -28.66 1.84
C LYS A 268 32.43 -28.16 2.19
N SER A 269 33.07 -28.81 3.16
CA SER A 269 34.36 -28.36 3.65
C SER A 269 35.50 -28.94 2.82
N ASN A 270 36.39 -28.05 2.39
CA ASN A 270 37.82 -28.37 2.24
C ASN A 270 38.58 -28.11 3.56
N MET A 271 37.88 -27.64 4.61
CA MET A 271 38.40 -27.25 5.92
C MET A 271 38.05 -28.31 6.99
N LYS A 272 38.82 -28.40 8.08
CA LYS A 272 38.60 -29.35 9.20
C LYS A 272 38.38 -28.58 10.52
N GLY A 273 37.42 -29.00 11.35
CA GLY A 273 37.26 -28.54 12.75
C GLY A 273 36.18 -27.47 13.00
N ASN A 274 36.27 -26.78 14.14
CA ASN A 274 35.33 -25.75 14.63
C ASN A 274 35.17 -24.55 13.67
N ASP A 275 36.15 -24.30 12.81
CA ASP A 275 36.09 -23.24 11.77
C ASP A 275 34.93 -23.42 10.79
N ILE A 276 34.40 -24.65 10.64
CA ILE A 276 33.28 -24.95 9.73
C ILE A 276 31.97 -24.36 10.27
N GLU A 277 31.77 -24.36 11.58
CA GLU A 277 30.52 -23.90 12.20
C GLU A 277 30.41 -22.37 12.14
N ASP A 278 31.50 -21.68 12.47
CA ASP A 278 31.61 -20.21 12.34
C ASP A 278 31.49 -19.77 10.86
N PHE A 279 32.15 -20.50 9.95
CA PHE A 279 32.04 -20.24 8.51
C PHE A 279 30.62 -20.43 7.98
N ASN A 280 29.95 -21.51 8.37
CA ASN A 280 28.56 -21.75 7.96
C ASN A 280 27.59 -20.73 8.56
N THR A 281 27.86 -20.24 9.77
CA THR A 281 27.09 -19.14 10.38
C THR A 281 27.24 -17.86 9.56
N CYS A 282 28.45 -17.53 9.13
CA CYS A 282 28.69 -16.39 8.23
C CYS A 282 27.98 -16.55 6.88
N ILE A 283 27.98 -17.75 6.31
CA ILE A 283 27.23 -18.04 5.07
C ILE A 283 25.72 -17.85 5.29
N ALA A 284 25.16 -18.32 6.41
CA ALA A 284 23.74 -18.14 6.69
C ALA A 284 23.34 -16.66 6.69
N HIS A 285 24.19 -15.78 7.25
CA HIS A 285 23.97 -14.34 7.19
C HIS A 285 24.05 -13.78 5.75
N ALA A 286 24.99 -14.27 4.95
CA ALA A 286 25.09 -13.89 3.53
C ALA A 286 23.87 -14.36 2.71
N ARG A 287 23.28 -15.52 3.04
CA ARG A 287 22.04 -16.01 2.39
C ARG A 287 20.87 -15.07 2.61
N VAL A 288 20.71 -14.53 3.83
CA VAL A 288 19.66 -13.54 4.14
C VAL A 288 19.80 -12.29 3.25
N LEU A 289 21.02 -11.82 2.99
CA LEU A 289 21.27 -10.70 2.08
C LEU A 289 20.87 -11.03 0.64
N ASN A 290 21.19 -12.23 0.16
CA ASN A 290 20.80 -12.67 -1.18
C ASN A 290 19.28 -12.80 -1.32
N GLU A 291 18.61 -13.42 -0.35
CA GLU A 291 17.15 -13.55 -0.32
C GLU A 291 16.46 -12.20 -0.29
N HIS A 292 16.95 -11.27 0.53
CA HIS A 292 16.41 -9.91 0.57
C HIS A 292 16.64 -9.17 -0.76
N THR A 293 17.80 -9.32 -1.39
CA THR A 293 18.08 -8.69 -2.69
C THR A 293 17.17 -9.22 -3.78
N ILE A 294 16.95 -10.55 -3.82
CA ILE A 294 16.00 -11.19 -4.75
C ILE A 294 14.57 -10.80 -4.42
N GLY A 295 14.22 -10.66 -3.13
CA GLY A 295 12.90 -10.19 -2.68
C GLY A 295 12.60 -8.79 -3.20
N VAL A 296 13.55 -7.85 -3.08
CA VAL A 296 13.42 -6.50 -3.65
C VAL A 296 13.29 -6.53 -5.16
N LEU A 297 14.01 -7.42 -5.86
CA LEU A 297 13.90 -7.54 -7.32
C LEU A 297 12.52 -8.05 -7.78
N LYS A 298 11.85 -8.85 -6.94
CA LYS A 298 10.53 -9.43 -7.23
C LYS A 298 9.37 -8.45 -6.99
N ASN A 299 9.58 -7.46 -6.12
CA ASN A 299 8.59 -6.44 -5.74
C ASN A 299 8.70 -5.18 -6.63
#